data_AF-A0A8H4XLU5-F1
#
_entry.id   AF-A0A8H4XLU5-F1
#
_cell.length_a   1.000
_cell.length_b   1.000
_cell.length_c   1.000
_cell.angle_alpha   90.00
_cell.angle_beta   90.00
_cell.angle_gamma   90.00
#
_symmetry.space_group_name_H-M   'P 1'
#
loop_
_entity.id
_entity.type
_entity.pdbx_description
1 polymer ?
#
loop_
_entity_poly.entity_id
_entity_poly.type
_entity_poly.pdbx_seq_one_letter_code
_entity_poly.pdbx_strand_id
1 'polypeptide(L)'
;MTSVSLSKHDINVLEKIKDPESNPYAGIVLDSSLPRDPNVQDAGVYGRVVQKEREIIRSIQQLEAKLKDLGSEQGRDVAVQGYRDCLSAMEDIISEHPNYASARNNRVQIFRRLYGDAVLLSETSDNTKPLIENPGQTEKRKVVATALGDMETSIALLSPSSSTTPISPQAARTLSMAHTQRAAVYLKTAKLLLHRSLDVDQDLKESKWEKMDFEEAASRDLALGGRFGNPIAKGLAVSVNPTAKLCGQIVREAMKKEYGPSFGDQDNYLRPASMVCWVVRPLSFSSRLIRVTAAERPITTAKIGSATREMITFRPPPPDKMKFLKVGRVAIITRGRYAGKKVVIIQPVDNGNKPHPFGHALVAGIERYPSKITRRMSKTRQEKRNKIKPFIKVVNYNHLMPTRYTLELEGLKGTLSNDTFKEVSQREDAKKTVKKVLEERYTSGKNRWFFTPLSMSRRPCSPSSPPEMHNTAISCVGPEEGIHLCVVRTPS
;
A
#
# COMPACT_ATOMS: atom_id res chain seq x y z
N MET A 1 -34.33 19.13 8.20
CA MET A 1 -33.16 18.57 7.49
C MET A 1 -33.05 19.30 6.18
N THR A 2 -32.00 20.11 5.99
CA THR A 2 -31.72 20.78 4.72
C THR A 2 -31.26 19.73 3.73
N SER A 3 -32.12 19.34 2.79
CA SER A 3 -31.75 18.44 1.69
C SER A 3 -30.88 19.21 0.71
N VAL A 4 -29.57 18.96 0.75
CA VAL A 4 -28.64 19.47 -0.26
C VAL A 4 -28.92 18.69 -1.55
N SER A 5 -29.42 19.39 -2.57
CA SER A 5 -29.56 18.87 -3.93
C SER A 5 -28.18 18.73 -4.56
N LEU A 6 -27.62 17.54 -4.51
CA LEU A 6 -26.36 17.21 -5.17
C LEU A 6 -26.54 17.21 -6.70
N SER A 7 -25.58 17.75 -7.43
CA SER A 7 -25.62 17.72 -8.90
C SER A 7 -25.51 16.27 -9.41
N LYS A 8 -25.93 15.99 -10.65
CA LYS A 8 -25.71 14.67 -11.29
C LYS A 8 -24.23 14.27 -11.28
N HIS A 9 -23.32 15.24 -11.36
CA HIS A 9 -21.89 15.01 -11.25
C HIS A 9 -21.50 14.58 -9.82
N ASP A 10 -22.00 15.27 -8.80
CA ASP A 10 -21.72 14.94 -7.39
C ASP A 10 -22.27 13.56 -7.00
N ILE A 11 -23.45 13.19 -7.52
CA ILE A 11 -24.03 11.86 -7.31
C ILE A 11 -23.13 10.79 -7.93
N ASN A 12 -22.69 10.98 -9.18
CA ASN A 12 -21.78 10.05 -9.85
C ASN A 12 -20.42 9.95 -9.13
N VAL A 13 -19.88 11.07 -8.64
CA VAL A 13 -18.65 11.09 -7.83
C VAL A 13 -18.83 10.34 -6.51
N LEU A 14 -19.96 10.51 -5.83
CA LEU A 14 -20.26 9.82 -4.56
C LEU A 14 -20.54 8.32 -4.75
N GLU A 15 -21.13 7.92 -5.88
CA GLU A 15 -21.27 6.51 -6.26
C GLU A 15 -19.91 5.86 -6.49
N LYS A 16 -19.00 6.54 -7.21
CA LYS A 16 -17.59 6.08 -7.36
C LYS A 16 -16.83 6.02 -6.03
N ILE A 17 -17.20 6.82 -5.03
CA ILE A 17 -16.65 6.77 -3.66
C ILE A 17 -17.21 5.59 -2.85
N LYS A 18 -18.45 5.17 -3.14
CA LYS A 18 -19.12 4.05 -2.46
C LYS A 18 -18.79 2.69 -3.08
N ASP A 19 -18.24 2.65 -4.28
CA ASP A 19 -17.94 1.41 -4.99
C ASP A 19 -16.86 0.59 -4.25
N PRO A 20 -17.22 -0.57 -3.66
CA PRO A 20 -16.26 -1.44 -2.99
C PRO A 20 -15.20 -2.01 -3.95
N GLU A 21 -15.43 -1.99 -5.27
CA GLU A 21 -14.47 -2.48 -6.27
C GLU A 21 -13.32 -1.51 -6.53
N SER A 22 -13.52 -0.23 -6.22
CA SER A 22 -12.51 0.82 -6.39
C SER A 22 -11.43 0.84 -5.30
N ASN A 23 -11.51 -0.06 -4.30
CA ASN A 23 -10.53 -0.16 -3.22
C ASN A 23 -9.42 -1.20 -3.52
N PRO A 24 -8.20 -0.79 -3.90
CA PRO A 24 -7.09 -1.72 -4.18
C PRO A 24 -6.54 -2.43 -2.92
N TYR A 25 -7.05 -2.09 -1.73
CA TYR A 25 -6.68 -2.73 -0.46
C TYR A 25 -7.73 -3.73 0.03
N ALA A 26 -8.87 -3.87 -0.66
CA ALA A 26 -9.86 -4.88 -0.33
C ALA A 26 -9.26 -6.28 -0.55
N GLY A 27 -9.18 -7.07 0.51
CA GLY A 27 -8.62 -8.43 0.44
C GLY A 27 -9.56 -9.38 -0.30
N ILE A 28 -8.97 -10.30 -1.06
CA ILE A 28 -9.69 -11.41 -1.72
C ILE A 28 -9.52 -12.67 -0.89
N VAL A 29 -10.55 -13.50 -0.84
CA VAL A 29 -10.48 -14.83 -0.24
C VAL A 29 -9.71 -15.75 -1.18
N LEU A 30 -8.51 -16.14 -0.78
CA LEU A 30 -7.68 -17.08 -1.53
C LEU A 30 -7.85 -18.48 -0.94
N ASP A 31 -8.06 -19.47 -1.80
CA ASP A 31 -8.17 -20.87 -1.40
C ASP A 31 -7.17 -21.72 -2.18
N SER A 32 -6.20 -22.31 -1.45
CA SER A 32 -5.16 -23.16 -2.02
C SER A 32 -5.63 -24.57 -2.35
N SER A 33 -6.81 -24.98 -1.89
CA SER A 33 -7.40 -26.29 -2.20
C SER A 33 -8.03 -26.32 -3.60
N LEU A 34 -8.34 -25.15 -4.17
CA LEU A 34 -8.91 -25.03 -5.51
C LEU A 34 -7.90 -25.43 -6.61
N PRO A 35 -8.40 -25.91 -7.76
CA PRO A 35 -7.58 -26.14 -8.94
C PRO A 35 -6.74 -24.91 -9.32
N ARG A 36 -5.53 -25.16 -9.82
CA ARG A 36 -4.61 -24.08 -10.22
C ARG A 36 -5.18 -23.24 -11.35
N ASP A 37 -5.94 -23.85 -12.24
CA ASP A 37 -6.67 -23.20 -13.33
C ASP A 37 -8.14 -23.68 -13.31
N PRO A 38 -9.14 -22.79 -13.43
CA PRO A 38 -10.55 -23.17 -13.46
C PRO A 38 -10.96 -23.98 -14.70
N ASN A 39 -10.30 -23.74 -15.84
CA ASN A 39 -10.71 -24.20 -17.16
C ASN A 39 -9.91 -25.43 -17.63
N VAL A 40 -8.67 -25.61 -17.15
CA VAL A 40 -7.84 -26.80 -17.45
C VAL A 40 -7.73 -27.67 -16.19
N GLN A 41 -8.72 -28.55 -16.01
CA GLN A 41 -8.85 -29.38 -14.80
C GLN A 41 -8.04 -30.68 -14.84
N ASP A 42 -7.71 -31.19 -16.03
CA ASP A 42 -6.87 -32.38 -16.18
C ASP A 42 -5.43 -32.07 -15.75
N ALA A 43 -4.99 -32.70 -14.66
CA ALA A 43 -3.67 -32.49 -14.07
C ALA A 43 -2.52 -32.89 -15.01
N GLY A 44 -2.71 -33.92 -15.85
CA GLY A 44 -1.69 -34.39 -16.79
C GLY A 44 -1.52 -33.42 -17.95
N VAL A 45 -2.63 -32.95 -18.53
CA VAL A 45 -2.62 -31.92 -19.58
C VAL A 45 -2.05 -30.62 -19.03
N TYR A 46 -2.55 -30.15 -17.89
CA TYR A 46 -2.07 -28.93 -17.23
C TYR A 46 -0.55 -28.98 -16.96
N GLY A 47 -0.05 -30.12 -16.46
CA GLY A 47 1.38 -30.33 -16.24
C GLY A 47 2.21 -30.18 -17.50
N ARG A 48 1.78 -30.78 -18.62
CA ARG A 48 2.47 -30.67 -19.92
C ARG A 48 2.46 -29.24 -20.45
N VAL A 49 1.32 -28.55 -20.39
CA VAL A 49 1.17 -27.17 -20.87
C VAL A 49 2.05 -26.21 -20.07
N VAL A 50 2.02 -26.32 -18.73
CA VAL A 50 2.87 -25.50 -17.86
C VAL A 50 4.35 -25.77 -18.09
N GLN A 51 4.73 -27.01 -18.41
CA GLN A 51 6.11 -27.35 -18.73
C GLN A 51 6.56 -26.70 -20.05
N LYS A 52 5.77 -26.82 -21.13
CA LYS A 52 6.02 -26.12 -22.40
C LYS A 52 6.13 -24.60 -22.17
N GLU A 53 5.19 -24.01 -21.42
CA GLU A 53 5.19 -22.58 -21.10
C GLU A 53 6.47 -22.15 -20.34
N ARG A 54 6.91 -22.95 -19.37
CA ARG A 54 8.15 -22.68 -18.60
C ARG A 54 9.39 -22.72 -19.47
N GLU A 55 9.45 -23.62 -20.45
CA GLU A 55 10.56 -23.71 -21.40
C GLU A 55 10.65 -22.46 -22.27
N ILE A 56 9.52 -21.98 -22.78
CA ILE A 56 9.47 -20.72 -23.55
C ILE A 56 9.90 -19.54 -22.67
N ILE A 57 9.41 -19.45 -21.44
CA ILE A 57 9.81 -18.38 -20.49
C ILE A 57 11.31 -18.42 -20.20
N ARG A 58 11.90 -19.63 -20.08
CA ARG A 58 13.34 -19.79 -19.90
C ARG A 58 14.12 -19.30 -21.12
N SER A 59 13.65 -19.57 -22.33
CA SER A 59 14.24 -19.05 -23.57
C SER A 59 14.21 -17.52 -23.60
N ILE A 60 13.08 -16.90 -23.22
CA ILE A 60 12.97 -15.44 -23.12
C ILE A 60 13.99 -14.85 -22.13
N GLN A 61 14.19 -15.49 -20.97
CA GLN A 61 15.18 -15.03 -19.99
C GLN A 61 16.61 -15.11 -20.50
N GLN A 62 16.93 -16.15 -21.28
CA GLN A 62 18.23 -16.29 -21.90
C GLN A 62 18.46 -15.22 -22.97
N LEU A 63 17.45 -14.88 -23.77
CA LEU A 63 17.51 -13.78 -24.74
C LEU A 63 17.76 -12.44 -24.04
N GLU A 64 17.06 -12.14 -22.95
CA GLU A 64 17.25 -10.91 -22.18
C GLU A 64 18.62 -10.83 -21.49
N ALA A 65 19.18 -11.97 -21.06
CA ALA A 65 20.54 -12.01 -20.53
C ALA A 65 21.55 -11.65 -21.63
N LYS A 66 21.44 -12.29 -22.80
CA LYS A 66 22.30 -12.01 -23.96
C LYS A 66 22.21 -10.56 -24.43
N LEU A 67 21.02 -9.97 -24.43
CA LEU A 67 20.79 -8.59 -24.86
C LEU A 67 21.40 -7.55 -23.90
N LYS A 68 21.58 -7.90 -22.61
CA LYS A 68 22.30 -7.03 -21.66
C LYS A 68 23.80 -7.05 -21.87
N ASP A 69 24.34 -8.19 -22.28
CA ASP A 69 25.78 -8.38 -22.47
C ASP A 69 26.24 -7.86 -23.84
N LEU A 70 25.38 -8.00 -24.87
CA LEU A 70 25.65 -7.60 -26.26
C LEU A 70 24.87 -6.32 -26.57
N GLY A 71 25.40 -5.17 -26.20
CA GLY A 71 24.82 -3.86 -26.52
C GLY A 71 24.86 -3.45 -28.02
N SER A 72 25.08 -4.40 -28.94
CA SER A 72 25.20 -4.16 -30.39
C SER A 72 23.85 -4.32 -31.12
N GLU A 73 23.69 -3.64 -32.25
CA GLU A 73 22.50 -3.74 -33.12
C GLU A 73 22.22 -5.20 -33.54
N GLN A 74 23.27 -5.99 -33.80
CA GLN A 74 23.16 -7.43 -34.10
C GLN A 74 22.51 -8.24 -32.96
N GLY A 75 22.77 -7.84 -31.70
CA GLY A 75 22.12 -8.45 -30.54
C GLY A 75 20.62 -8.16 -30.48
N ARG A 76 20.17 -7.03 -31.02
CA ARG A 76 18.74 -6.68 -31.10
C ARG A 76 18.03 -7.52 -32.14
N ASP A 77 18.60 -7.68 -33.34
CA ASP A 77 17.98 -8.48 -34.41
C ASP A 77 17.81 -9.94 -34.00
N VAL A 78 18.84 -10.53 -33.39
CA VAL A 78 18.78 -11.90 -32.85
C VAL A 78 17.74 -12.02 -31.74
N ALA A 79 17.63 -11.00 -30.88
CA ALA A 79 16.60 -10.98 -29.84
C ALA A 79 15.19 -10.88 -30.44
N VAL A 80 14.97 -10.00 -31.42
CA VAL A 80 13.69 -9.84 -32.11
C VAL A 80 13.25 -11.17 -32.73
N GLN A 81 14.15 -11.88 -33.42
CA GLN A 81 13.83 -13.20 -33.97
C GLN A 81 13.51 -14.21 -32.87
N GLY A 82 14.32 -14.28 -31.82
CA GLY A 82 14.05 -15.19 -30.70
C GLY A 82 12.71 -14.91 -30.00
N TYR A 83 12.27 -13.64 -29.92
CA TYR A 83 10.95 -13.29 -29.43
C TYR A 83 9.83 -13.69 -30.39
N ARG A 84 10.03 -13.59 -31.71
CA ARG A 84 9.07 -14.10 -32.71
C ARG A 84 8.91 -15.61 -32.65
N ASP A 85 10.00 -16.34 -32.44
CA ASP A 85 9.96 -17.80 -32.25
C ASP A 85 9.18 -18.15 -30.97
N CYS A 86 9.41 -17.42 -29.88
CA CYS A 86 8.64 -17.57 -28.64
C CYS A 86 7.15 -17.20 -28.81
N LEU A 87 6.82 -16.23 -29.66
CA LEU A 87 5.43 -15.90 -29.99
C LEU A 87 4.75 -17.06 -30.71
N SER A 88 5.40 -17.64 -31.73
CA SER A 88 4.86 -18.80 -32.45
C SER A 88 4.61 -19.97 -31.49
N ALA A 89 5.55 -20.27 -30.59
CA ALA A 89 5.38 -21.34 -29.60
C ALA A 89 4.24 -21.06 -28.61
N MET A 90 3.99 -19.79 -28.26
CA MET A 90 2.83 -19.40 -27.44
C MET A 90 1.52 -19.51 -28.22
N GLU A 91 1.53 -19.19 -29.52
CA GLU A 91 0.37 -19.36 -30.41
C GLU A 91 -0.01 -20.84 -30.55
N ASP A 92 0.97 -21.74 -30.66
CA ASP A 92 0.73 -23.18 -30.67
C ASP A 92 0.00 -23.62 -29.38
N ILE A 93 0.47 -23.18 -28.20
CA ILE A 93 -0.19 -23.48 -26.92
C ILE A 93 -1.62 -22.94 -26.88
N ILE A 94 -1.85 -21.72 -27.37
CA ILE A 94 -3.18 -21.09 -27.35
C ILE A 94 -4.12 -21.80 -28.35
N SER A 95 -3.62 -22.26 -29.49
CA SER A 95 -4.41 -23.03 -30.46
C SER A 95 -4.77 -24.42 -29.93
N GLU A 96 -3.85 -25.11 -29.24
CA GLU A 96 -4.10 -26.39 -28.57
C GLU A 96 -5.07 -26.21 -27.37
N HIS A 97 -4.95 -25.10 -26.64
CA HIS A 97 -5.69 -24.83 -25.41
C HIS A 97 -6.24 -23.39 -25.34
N PRO A 98 -7.36 -23.10 -26.03
CA PRO A 98 -7.91 -21.74 -26.13
C PRO A 98 -8.31 -21.10 -24.79
N ASN A 99 -8.68 -21.92 -23.80
CA ASN A 99 -9.13 -21.49 -22.48
C ASN A 99 -7.99 -21.32 -21.45
N TYR A 100 -6.72 -21.48 -21.87
CA TYR A 100 -5.58 -21.33 -20.98
C TYR A 100 -5.13 -19.85 -20.89
N ALA A 101 -5.56 -19.17 -19.83
CA ALA A 101 -5.35 -17.72 -19.67
C ALA A 101 -3.88 -17.30 -19.47
N SER A 102 -3.05 -18.16 -18.86
CA SER A 102 -1.64 -17.82 -18.59
C SER A 102 -0.81 -17.61 -19.87
N ALA A 103 -1.00 -18.48 -20.88
CA ALA A 103 -0.31 -18.34 -22.16
C ALA A 103 -0.67 -17.03 -22.88
N ARG A 104 -1.94 -16.61 -22.85
CA ARG A 104 -2.40 -15.33 -23.40
C ARG A 104 -1.72 -14.14 -22.71
N ASN A 105 -1.64 -14.16 -21.38
CA ASN A 105 -0.93 -13.11 -20.63
C ASN A 105 0.57 -13.04 -20.96
N ASN A 106 1.19 -14.20 -21.18
CA ASN A 106 2.60 -14.25 -21.58
C ASN A 106 2.80 -13.75 -23.02
N ARG A 107 1.89 -14.06 -23.94
CA ARG A 107 1.89 -13.51 -25.30
C ARG A 107 1.78 -11.99 -25.30
N VAL A 108 0.88 -11.42 -24.50
CA VAL A 108 0.76 -9.97 -24.29
C VAL A 108 2.07 -9.37 -23.74
N GLN A 109 2.71 -10.05 -22.79
CA GLN A 109 3.99 -9.58 -22.24
C GLN A 109 5.09 -9.53 -23.31
N ILE A 110 5.12 -10.49 -24.24
CA ILE A 110 6.05 -10.49 -25.37
C ILE A 110 5.73 -9.32 -26.32
N PHE A 111 4.45 -9.10 -26.66
CA PHE A 111 4.06 -7.95 -27.49
C PHE A 111 4.47 -6.62 -26.87
N ARG A 112 4.25 -6.43 -25.56
CA ARG A 112 4.69 -5.23 -24.84
C ARG A 112 6.21 -5.05 -24.85
N ARG A 113 6.98 -6.14 -24.91
CA ARG A 113 8.45 -6.07 -25.00
C ARG A 113 8.94 -5.74 -26.42
N LEU A 114 8.29 -6.30 -27.44
CA LEU A 114 8.61 -6.09 -28.85
C LEU A 114 8.21 -4.69 -29.32
N TYR A 115 6.96 -4.30 -29.08
CA TYR A 115 6.34 -3.09 -29.62
C TYR A 115 6.15 -1.99 -28.57
N GLY A 116 6.46 -2.24 -27.29
CA GLY A 116 6.35 -1.24 -26.23
C GLY A 116 4.93 -1.02 -25.71
N ASP A 117 4.82 -0.15 -24.70
CA ASP A 117 3.54 0.18 -24.04
C ASP A 117 2.75 1.28 -24.77
N ALA A 118 3.39 1.99 -25.71
CA ALA A 118 2.79 3.05 -26.53
C ALA A 118 2.16 2.52 -27.83
N VAL A 119 1.95 1.21 -27.93
CA VAL A 119 1.54 0.51 -29.16
C VAL A 119 0.20 0.98 -29.74
N LEU A 120 -0.67 1.64 -28.95
CA LEU A 120 -1.94 2.20 -29.42
C LEU A 120 -1.80 3.55 -30.15
N LEU A 121 -0.63 4.18 -30.11
CA LEU A 121 -0.39 5.53 -30.64
C LEU A 121 0.39 5.47 -31.94
N SER A 122 0.18 6.41 -32.85
CA SER A 122 0.87 6.50 -34.15
C SER A 122 2.40 6.38 -34.03
N GLU A 123 2.99 7.06 -33.05
CA GLU A 123 4.43 6.97 -32.74
C GLU A 123 4.68 6.17 -31.47
N THR A 124 5.52 5.14 -31.60
CA THR A 124 5.93 4.26 -30.49
C THR A 124 7.15 4.80 -29.72
N SER A 125 7.85 5.82 -30.25
CA SER A 125 9.09 6.33 -29.66
C SER A 125 8.84 6.98 -28.29
N ASP A 126 9.43 6.40 -27.24
CA ASP A 126 9.50 7.01 -25.90
C ASP A 126 10.81 6.53 -25.23
N ASN A 127 11.10 7.02 -24.03
CA ASN A 127 12.27 6.71 -23.22
C ASN A 127 12.47 5.21 -22.96
N THR A 128 11.40 4.40 -23.06
CA THR A 128 11.45 2.93 -23.06
C THR A 128 11.52 2.45 -24.51
N LYS A 129 12.73 2.25 -25.04
CA LYS A 129 12.92 1.82 -26.43
C LYS A 129 12.30 0.43 -26.66
N PRO A 130 11.27 0.28 -27.52
CA PRO A 130 10.81 -1.03 -27.97
C PRO A 130 11.93 -1.76 -28.73
N LEU A 131 11.85 -3.10 -28.85
CA LEU A 131 12.81 -3.83 -29.69
C LEU A 131 12.59 -3.53 -31.18
N ILE A 132 11.34 -3.29 -31.57
CA ILE A 132 10.97 -2.87 -32.92
C ILE A 132 10.63 -1.38 -32.88
N GLU A 133 11.52 -0.55 -33.40
CA GLU A 133 11.36 0.91 -33.33
C GLU A 133 10.25 1.43 -34.26
N ASN A 134 10.14 0.88 -35.48
CA ASN A 134 9.17 1.31 -36.50
C ASN A 134 8.43 0.10 -37.11
N PRO A 135 7.43 -0.47 -36.44
CA PRO A 135 6.60 -1.52 -37.00
C PRO A 135 5.70 -0.98 -38.12
N GLY A 136 5.36 -1.83 -39.10
CA GLY A 136 4.36 -1.47 -40.12
C GLY A 136 2.99 -1.24 -39.48
N GLN A 137 2.23 -0.24 -39.98
CA GLN A 137 0.92 0.14 -39.41
C GLN A 137 -0.05 -1.05 -39.34
N THR A 138 -0.11 -1.87 -40.39
CA THR A 138 -0.97 -3.07 -40.45
C THR A 138 -0.59 -4.13 -39.42
N GLU A 139 0.72 -4.39 -39.27
CA GLU A 139 1.25 -5.34 -38.28
C GLU A 139 0.89 -4.88 -36.86
N LYS A 140 1.11 -3.60 -36.58
CA LYS A 140 0.82 -2.97 -35.30
C LYS A 140 -0.66 -3.07 -34.94
N ARG A 141 -1.57 -2.72 -35.85
CA ARG A 141 -3.02 -2.85 -35.62
C ARG A 141 -3.44 -4.28 -35.31
N LYS A 142 -2.89 -5.27 -36.04
CA LYS A 142 -3.12 -6.69 -35.76
C LYS A 142 -2.63 -7.09 -34.37
N VAL A 143 -1.42 -6.67 -33.99
CA VAL A 143 -0.84 -6.94 -32.67
C VAL A 143 -1.68 -6.31 -31.55
N VAL A 144 -2.14 -5.07 -31.74
CA VAL A 144 -3.02 -4.37 -30.80
C VAL A 144 -4.32 -5.13 -30.60
N ALA A 145 -5.02 -5.49 -31.68
CA ALA A 145 -6.27 -6.24 -31.61
C ALA A 145 -6.08 -7.58 -30.90
N THR A 146 -4.98 -8.29 -31.20
CA THR A 146 -4.64 -9.56 -30.56
C THR A 146 -4.33 -9.38 -29.07
N ALA A 147 -3.54 -8.38 -28.70
CA ALA A 147 -3.15 -8.15 -27.30
C ALA A 147 -4.32 -7.71 -26.43
N LEU A 148 -5.16 -6.79 -26.92
CA LEU A 148 -6.37 -6.36 -26.22
C LEU A 148 -7.37 -7.51 -26.07
N GLY A 149 -7.60 -8.27 -27.14
CA GLY A 149 -8.46 -9.45 -27.11
C GLY A 149 -7.96 -10.54 -26.15
N ASP A 150 -6.64 -10.77 -26.07
CA ASP A 150 -6.04 -11.70 -25.12
C ASP A 150 -6.24 -11.26 -23.67
N MET A 151 -6.01 -9.98 -23.35
CA MET A 151 -6.23 -9.47 -22.00
C MET A 151 -7.71 -9.55 -21.60
N GLU A 152 -8.64 -9.20 -22.50
CA GLU A 152 -10.08 -9.30 -22.27
C GLU A 152 -10.51 -10.76 -22.06
N THR A 153 -10.01 -11.67 -22.89
CA THR A 153 -10.29 -13.11 -22.78
C THR A 153 -9.73 -13.69 -21.48
N SER A 154 -8.47 -13.39 -21.12
CA SER A 154 -7.87 -13.83 -19.86
C SER A 154 -8.64 -13.33 -18.63
N ILE A 155 -9.10 -12.08 -18.67
CA ILE A 155 -9.92 -11.50 -17.60
C ILE A 155 -11.27 -12.21 -17.55
N ALA A 156 -11.94 -12.42 -18.68
CA ALA A 156 -13.23 -13.11 -18.73
C ALA A 156 -13.15 -14.55 -18.22
N LEU A 157 -12.09 -15.28 -18.56
CA LEU A 157 -11.88 -16.68 -18.16
C LEU A 157 -11.59 -16.87 -16.67
N LEU A 158 -10.99 -15.87 -16.00
CA LEU A 158 -10.54 -15.98 -14.61
C LEU A 158 -11.33 -15.12 -13.61
N SER A 159 -12.16 -14.19 -14.10
CA SER A 159 -12.95 -13.32 -13.22
C SER A 159 -14.01 -14.13 -12.47
N PRO A 160 -14.09 -14.00 -11.13
CA PRO A 160 -15.13 -14.67 -10.36
C PRO A 160 -16.50 -14.03 -10.61
N SER A 161 -17.56 -14.83 -10.56
CA SER A 161 -18.94 -14.36 -10.72
C SER A 161 -19.39 -13.41 -9.60
N SER A 162 -18.76 -13.49 -8.42
CA SER A 162 -19.00 -12.58 -7.31
C SER A 162 -17.69 -12.18 -6.64
N SER A 163 -17.69 -10.98 -6.08
CA SER A 163 -16.55 -10.34 -5.43
C SER A 163 -16.12 -11.02 -4.11
N THR A 164 -16.92 -11.98 -3.63
CA THR A 164 -16.69 -12.79 -2.42
C THR A 164 -16.31 -14.24 -2.72
N THR A 165 -16.39 -14.69 -3.97
CA THR A 165 -16.07 -16.06 -4.36
C THR A 165 -14.57 -16.32 -4.17
N PRO A 166 -14.18 -17.43 -3.52
CA PRO A 166 -12.77 -17.78 -3.35
C PRO A 166 -12.12 -18.08 -4.70
N ILE A 167 -10.87 -17.65 -4.88
CA ILE A 167 -10.08 -17.86 -6.09
C ILE A 167 -8.76 -18.54 -5.76
N SER A 168 -8.25 -19.37 -6.69
CA SER A 168 -6.95 -20.01 -6.50
C SER A 168 -5.82 -18.97 -6.54
N PRO A 169 -4.73 -19.14 -5.78
CA PRO A 169 -3.61 -18.20 -5.78
C PRO A 169 -2.96 -18.02 -7.16
N GLN A 170 -2.98 -19.06 -8.00
CA GLN A 170 -2.43 -19.00 -9.34
C GLN A 170 -3.34 -18.20 -10.27
N ALA A 171 -4.66 -18.46 -10.27
CA ALA A 171 -5.63 -17.69 -11.04
C ALA A 171 -5.64 -16.21 -10.62
N ALA A 172 -5.60 -15.93 -9.31
CA ALA A 172 -5.50 -14.57 -8.80
C ALA A 172 -4.25 -13.84 -9.31
N ARG A 173 -3.09 -14.52 -9.33
CA ARG A 173 -1.85 -13.95 -9.87
C ARG A 173 -1.98 -13.62 -11.36
N THR A 174 -2.49 -14.55 -12.15
CA THR A 174 -2.70 -14.36 -13.60
C THR A 174 -3.68 -13.22 -13.86
N LEU A 175 -4.80 -13.17 -13.15
CA LEU A 175 -5.80 -12.09 -13.25
C LEU A 175 -5.21 -10.73 -12.84
N SER A 176 -4.42 -10.70 -11.75
CA SER A 176 -3.71 -9.49 -11.32
C SER A 176 -2.77 -8.96 -12.40
N MET A 177 -2.10 -9.85 -13.13
CA MET A 177 -1.18 -9.49 -14.22
C MET A 177 -1.95 -8.97 -15.43
N ALA A 178 -3.04 -9.63 -15.85
CA ALA A 178 -3.85 -9.20 -16.99
C ALA A 178 -4.37 -7.77 -16.82
N HIS A 179 -4.98 -7.46 -15.66
CA HIS A 179 -5.43 -6.11 -15.35
C HIS A 179 -4.28 -5.11 -15.32
N THR A 180 -3.13 -5.47 -14.72
CA THR A 180 -1.98 -4.56 -14.63
C THR A 180 -1.37 -4.27 -15.99
N GLN A 181 -1.29 -5.27 -16.87
CA GLN A 181 -0.80 -5.12 -18.24
C GLN A 181 -1.73 -4.20 -19.05
N ARG A 182 -3.05 -4.44 -18.99
CA ARG A 182 -4.04 -3.62 -19.68
C ARG A 182 -3.99 -2.16 -19.20
N ALA A 183 -3.92 -1.97 -17.89
CA ALA A 183 -3.78 -0.63 -17.32
C ALA A 183 -2.48 0.07 -17.71
N ALA A 184 -1.36 -0.66 -17.83
CA ALA A 184 -0.09 -0.07 -18.24
C ALA A 184 -0.19 0.52 -19.66
N VAL A 185 -0.80 -0.22 -20.59
CA VAL A 185 -1.05 0.25 -21.96
C VAL A 185 -1.98 1.46 -21.95
N TYR A 186 -3.14 1.38 -21.28
CA TYR A 186 -4.09 2.51 -21.23
C TYR A 186 -3.52 3.75 -20.56
N LEU A 187 -2.81 3.60 -19.43
CA LEU A 187 -2.19 4.72 -18.72
C LEU A 187 -1.09 5.38 -19.56
N LYS A 188 -0.32 4.58 -20.31
CA LYS A 188 0.72 5.09 -21.20
C LYS A 188 0.10 5.87 -22.36
N THR A 189 -0.93 5.31 -22.98
CA THR A 189 -1.71 5.96 -24.04
C THR A 189 -2.29 7.29 -23.55
N ALA A 190 -3.01 7.31 -22.42
CA ALA A 190 -3.59 8.52 -21.86
C ALA A 190 -2.57 9.67 -21.63
N LYS A 191 -1.35 9.34 -21.22
CA LYS A 191 -0.29 10.33 -20.98
C LYS A 191 0.23 10.96 -22.27
N LEU A 192 0.30 10.20 -23.35
CA LEU A 192 0.89 10.62 -24.62
C LEU A 192 -0.15 11.10 -25.64
N LEU A 193 -1.43 10.76 -25.45
CA LEU A 193 -2.55 11.15 -26.31
C LEU A 193 -2.74 12.68 -26.42
N LEU A 194 -2.19 13.46 -25.49
CA LEU A 194 -2.14 14.93 -25.59
C LEU A 194 -1.34 15.44 -26.80
N HIS A 195 -0.36 14.66 -27.26
CA HIS A 195 0.59 15.07 -28.30
C HIS A 195 0.61 14.11 -29.50
N ARG A 196 -0.16 13.03 -29.46
CA ARG A 196 -0.16 11.93 -30.45
C ARG A 196 -1.57 11.50 -30.78
N SER A 197 -1.76 10.93 -31.97
CA SER A 197 -3.02 10.33 -32.40
C SER A 197 -3.05 8.81 -32.15
N LEU A 198 -4.26 8.26 -32.04
CA LEU A 198 -4.48 6.81 -31.99
C LEU A 198 -4.29 6.19 -33.37
N ASP A 199 -3.70 5.00 -33.38
CA ASP A 199 -3.54 4.16 -34.57
C ASP A 199 -4.01 2.74 -34.23
N VAL A 200 -5.33 2.62 -34.12
CA VAL A 200 -6.04 1.42 -33.68
C VAL A 200 -7.11 1.08 -34.72
N ASP A 201 -7.51 -0.19 -34.81
CA ASP A 201 -8.60 -0.63 -35.67
C ASP A 201 -9.94 0.03 -35.26
N GLN A 202 -10.79 0.36 -36.24
CA GLN A 202 -12.05 1.07 -36.02
C GLN A 202 -13.09 0.20 -35.29
N ASP A 203 -12.97 -1.12 -35.40
CA ASP A 203 -13.87 -2.08 -34.75
C ASP A 203 -13.63 -2.19 -33.24
N LEU A 204 -12.47 -1.71 -32.75
CA LEU A 204 -12.12 -1.77 -31.34
C LEU A 204 -12.83 -0.67 -30.54
N LYS A 205 -13.20 -0.98 -29.30
CA LYS A 205 -13.89 -0.04 -28.38
C LYS A 205 -13.03 1.20 -28.13
N GLU A 206 -11.72 1.00 -28.04
CA GLU A 206 -10.69 2.01 -27.79
C GLU A 206 -10.53 3.03 -28.91
N SER A 207 -11.05 2.77 -30.11
CA SER A 207 -10.98 3.72 -31.24
C SER A 207 -11.76 5.01 -30.97
N LYS A 208 -12.81 4.93 -30.14
CA LYS A 208 -13.69 6.04 -29.79
C LYS A 208 -13.34 6.69 -28.45
N TRP A 209 -12.29 6.22 -27.78
CA TRP A 209 -11.96 6.66 -26.44
C TRP A 209 -11.17 7.96 -26.46
N GLU A 210 -11.57 8.87 -25.59
CA GLU A 210 -10.81 10.07 -25.29
C GLU A 210 -9.80 9.80 -24.17
N LYS A 211 -8.95 10.80 -23.90
CA LYS A 211 -7.97 10.74 -22.80
C LYS A 211 -8.62 10.35 -21.47
N MET A 212 -9.79 10.92 -21.17
CA MET A 212 -10.49 10.66 -19.92
C MET A 212 -10.93 9.19 -19.80
N ASP A 213 -11.39 8.60 -20.89
CA ASP A 213 -11.81 7.19 -20.94
C ASP A 213 -10.63 6.25 -20.67
N PHE A 214 -9.47 6.53 -21.28
CA PHE A 214 -8.25 5.77 -21.01
C PHE A 214 -7.77 5.92 -19.55
N GLU A 215 -7.82 7.13 -18.98
CA GLU A 215 -7.48 7.34 -17.56
C GLU A 215 -8.44 6.59 -16.64
N GLU A 216 -9.74 6.60 -16.93
CA GLU A 216 -10.75 5.91 -16.13
C GLU A 216 -10.61 4.40 -16.23
N ALA A 217 -10.46 3.85 -17.45
CA ALA A 217 -10.23 2.43 -17.67
C ALA A 217 -8.94 1.96 -16.97
N ALA A 218 -7.85 2.71 -17.10
CA ALA A 218 -6.59 2.42 -16.40
C ALA A 218 -6.76 2.45 -14.87
N SER A 219 -7.54 3.40 -14.34
CA SER A 219 -7.82 3.48 -12.90
C SER A 219 -8.58 2.26 -12.39
N ARG A 220 -9.61 1.82 -13.11
CA ARG A 220 -10.38 0.61 -12.76
C ARG A 220 -9.50 -0.64 -12.77
N ASP A 221 -8.71 -0.80 -13.81
CA ASP A 221 -7.81 -1.96 -13.94
C ASP A 221 -6.70 -1.97 -12.88
N LEU A 222 -6.13 -0.81 -12.51
CA LEU A 222 -5.14 -0.74 -11.44
C LEU A 222 -5.76 -1.05 -10.07
N ALA A 223 -7.01 -0.64 -9.84
CA ALA A 223 -7.73 -0.98 -8.62
C ALA A 223 -7.92 -2.50 -8.51
N LEU A 224 -8.42 -3.14 -9.57
CA LEU A 224 -8.60 -4.59 -9.65
C LEU A 224 -7.26 -5.35 -9.56
N GLY A 225 -6.24 -4.93 -10.31
CA GLY A 225 -4.90 -5.51 -10.22
C GLY A 225 -4.32 -5.44 -8.81
N GLY A 226 -4.52 -4.32 -8.11
CA GLY A 226 -4.13 -4.15 -6.71
C GLY A 226 -4.90 -5.07 -5.77
N ARG A 227 -6.22 -5.22 -5.98
CA ARG A 227 -7.11 -6.10 -5.23
C ARG A 227 -6.69 -7.58 -5.35
N PHE A 228 -6.35 -8.03 -6.56
CA PHE A 228 -5.83 -9.37 -6.81
C PHE A 228 -4.38 -9.59 -6.32
N GLY A 229 -3.76 -8.57 -5.73
CA GLY A 229 -2.49 -8.70 -5.01
C GLY A 229 -1.25 -8.20 -5.75
N ASN A 230 -1.40 -7.48 -6.87
CA ASN A 230 -0.24 -6.91 -7.57
C ASN A 230 0.25 -5.62 -6.86
N PRO A 231 1.49 -5.61 -6.32
CA PRO A 231 2.00 -4.46 -5.57
C PRO A 231 2.26 -3.24 -6.47
N ILE A 232 2.61 -3.45 -7.73
CA ILE A 232 2.84 -2.37 -8.71
C ILE A 232 1.51 -1.69 -9.01
N ALA A 233 0.47 -2.47 -9.29
CA ALA A 233 -0.86 -1.94 -9.53
C ALA A 233 -1.39 -1.16 -8.33
N LYS A 234 -1.21 -1.70 -7.12
CA LYS A 234 -1.59 -1.06 -5.87
C LYS A 234 -0.90 0.29 -5.63
N GLY A 235 0.39 0.39 -5.95
CA GLY A 235 1.14 1.65 -5.86
C GLY A 235 0.67 2.68 -6.89
N LEU A 236 0.43 2.24 -8.12
CA LEU A 236 -0.02 3.11 -9.21
C LEU A 236 -1.49 3.53 -9.07
N ALA A 237 -2.36 2.69 -8.51
CA ALA A 237 -3.79 2.93 -8.33
C ALA A 237 -4.07 4.24 -7.58
N VAL A 238 -3.25 4.55 -6.57
CA VAL A 238 -3.39 5.80 -5.79
C VAL A 238 -3.13 7.04 -6.65
N SER A 239 -2.19 6.95 -7.60
CA SER A 239 -1.80 8.09 -8.45
C SER A 239 -2.80 8.41 -9.56
N VAL A 240 -3.56 7.40 -10.01
CA VAL A 240 -4.55 7.53 -11.09
C VAL A 240 -5.97 7.72 -10.58
N ASN A 241 -6.21 7.50 -9.28
CA ASN A 241 -7.52 7.63 -8.68
C ASN A 241 -7.99 9.10 -8.70
N PRO A 242 -9.13 9.42 -9.34
CA PRO A 242 -9.65 10.79 -9.43
C PRO A 242 -9.89 11.45 -8.07
N THR A 243 -10.40 10.68 -7.10
CA THR A 243 -10.63 11.16 -5.73
C THR A 243 -9.32 11.48 -5.03
N ALA A 244 -8.30 10.61 -5.15
CA ALA A 244 -6.99 10.88 -4.57
C ALA A 244 -6.34 12.14 -5.18
N LYS A 245 -6.51 12.35 -6.50
CA LYS A 245 -6.04 13.54 -7.21
C LYS A 245 -6.76 14.80 -6.73
N LEU A 246 -8.07 14.75 -6.57
CA LEU A 246 -8.90 15.86 -6.09
C LEU A 246 -8.62 16.19 -4.62
N CYS A 247 -8.54 15.19 -3.73
CA CYS A 247 -8.11 15.39 -2.35
C CYS A 247 -6.70 16.00 -2.29
N GLY A 248 -5.78 15.55 -3.14
CA GLY A 248 -4.45 16.12 -3.26
C GLY A 248 -4.45 17.56 -3.78
N GLN A 249 -5.38 17.93 -4.68
CA GLN A 249 -5.56 19.31 -5.15
C GLN A 249 -6.13 20.22 -4.06
N ILE A 250 -7.19 19.78 -3.37
CA ILE A 250 -7.81 20.54 -2.27
C ILE A 250 -6.81 20.76 -1.14
N VAL A 251 -6.05 19.74 -0.76
CA VAL A 251 -5.00 19.87 0.27
C VAL A 251 -3.92 20.84 -0.19
N ARG A 252 -3.48 20.77 -1.46
CA ARG A 252 -2.50 21.73 -2.00
C ARG A 252 -3.02 23.16 -2.02
N GLU A 253 -4.27 23.36 -2.39
CA GLU A 253 -4.90 24.68 -2.40
C GLU A 253 -5.02 25.24 -0.98
N ALA A 254 -5.46 24.40 -0.03
CA ALA A 254 -5.50 24.76 1.39
C ALA A 254 -4.10 25.09 1.95
N MET A 255 -3.08 24.30 1.59
CA MET A 255 -1.69 24.59 1.99
C MET A 255 -1.14 25.85 1.35
N LYS A 256 -1.47 26.12 0.07
CA LYS A 256 -1.09 27.35 -0.64
C LYS A 256 -1.74 28.58 0.00
N LYS A 257 -2.96 28.43 0.52
CA LYS A 257 -3.70 29.48 1.24
C LYS A 257 -3.13 29.76 2.64
N GLU A 258 -2.70 28.72 3.37
CA GLU A 258 -2.17 28.85 4.74
C GLU A 258 -0.68 29.25 4.79
N TYR A 259 0.13 28.80 3.83
CA TYR A 259 1.59 28.95 3.85
C TYR A 259 2.15 29.79 2.69
N GLY A 260 1.29 30.33 1.84
CA GLY A 260 1.65 31.22 0.73
C GLY A 260 1.95 30.51 -0.60
N PRO A 261 2.04 31.27 -1.70
CA PRO A 261 2.15 30.75 -3.06
C PRO A 261 3.42 29.94 -3.34
N SER A 262 4.49 30.17 -2.58
CA SER A 262 5.79 29.49 -2.72
C SER A 262 5.74 27.98 -2.43
N PHE A 263 4.68 27.48 -1.80
CA PHE A 263 4.47 26.04 -1.54
C PHE A 263 3.76 25.31 -2.70
N GLY A 264 3.10 26.03 -3.62
CA GLY A 264 2.23 25.41 -4.63
C GLY A 264 2.93 24.96 -5.91
N ASP A 265 4.08 25.56 -6.24
CA ASP A 265 4.68 25.43 -7.57
C ASP A 265 5.98 24.58 -7.60
N GLN A 266 6.41 24.05 -6.44
CA GLN A 266 7.70 23.35 -6.33
C GLN A 266 7.70 21.85 -6.68
N ASP A 267 6.56 21.23 -6.99
CA ASP A 267 6.51 19.79 -7.29
C ASP A 267 6.38 19.42 -8.77
N ASN A 268 6.53 20.39 -9.69
CA ASN A 268 6.81 20.05 -11.11
C ASN A 268 8.20 19.42 -11.32
N TYR A 269 9.02 19.36 -10.26
CA TYR A 269 10.31 18.65 -10.21
C TYR A 269 10.21 17.21 -9.70
N LEU A 270 9.01 16.72 -9.35
CA LEU A 270 8.74 15.29 -9.26
C LEU A 270 8.08 14.78 -10.56
N ARG A 271 8.69 15.13 -11.71
CA ARG A 271 8.71 14.14 -12.79
C ARG A 271 9.41 12.90 -12.23
N PRO A 272 8.84 11.69 -12.35
CA PRO A 272 9.60 10.48 -12.11
C PRO A 272 10.58 10.25 -13.29
N ALA A 273 11.38 11.25 -13.69
CA ALA A 273 12.43 11.03 -14.67
C ALA A 273 13.54 10.13 -14.09
N SER A 274 13.75 10.17 -12.77
CA SER A 274 14.70 9.29 -12.08
C SER A 274 14.06 8.06 -11.44
N MET A 275 12.73 8.04 -11.24
CA MET A 275 12.01 6.85 -10.77
C MET A 275 11.62 5.91 -11.92
N VAL A 276 11.39 6.43 -13.14
CA VAL A 276 11.13 5.59 -14.33
C VAL A 276 12.39 4.84 -14.77
N CYS A 277 13.59 5.33 -14.46
CA CYS A 277 14.83 4.59 -14.70
C CYS A 277 14.98 3.34 -13.80
N TRP A 278 14.21 3.25 -12.71
CA TRP A 278 14.11 2.05 -11.86
C TRP A 278 12.82 1.24 -12.06
N VAL A 279 11.81 1.79 -12.75
CA VAL A 279 10.46 1.19 -12.86
C VAL A 279 10.28 0.32 -14.11
N VAL A 280 11.27 0.25 -15.01
CA VAL A 280 11.30 -0.75 -16.10
C VAL A 280 12.66 -1.45 -16.15
N ARG A 281 13.08 -2.03 -15.02
CA ARG A 281 13.91 -3.24 -15.11
C ARG A 281 12.95 -4.41 -15.40
N PRO A 282 13.25 -5.28 -16.39
CA PRO A 282 12.41 -6.42 -16.68
C PRO A 282 12.27 -7.26 -15.42
N LEU A 283 11.09 -7.83 -15.21
CA LEU A 283 10.80 -8.87 -14.23
C LEU A 283 11.90 -9.95 -14.28
N SER A 284 12.98 -9.73 -13.53
CA SER A 284 13.99 -10.75 -13.32
C SER A 284 13.40 -11.74 -12.34
N PHE A 285 13.34 -12.98 -12.81
CA PHE A 285 13.08 -14.17 -12.02
C PHE A 285 13.69 -14.07 -10.62
N SER A 286 12.89 -14.47 -9.63
CA SER A 286 13.30 -14.53 -8.23
C SER A 286 14.46 -15.51 -8.06
N SER A 287 15.59 -15.03 -7.55
CA SER A 287 16.63 -15.86 -6.95
C SER A 287 17.04 -15.24 -5.62
N ARG A 288 16.68 -15.94 -4.53
CA ARG A 288 17.37 -15.82 -3.24
C ARG A 288 18.83 -16.27 -3.40
N LEU A 289 19.64 -15.85 -2.43
CA LEU A 289 20.95 -16.38 -2.06
C LEU A 289 22.15 -15.84 -2.87
N ILE A 290 22.94 -14.97 -2.25
CA ILE A 290 24.31 -15.23 -1.78
C ILE A 290 24.92 -13.89 -1.32
N ARG A 291 25.45 -13.92 -0.10
CA ARG A 291 26.23 -12.88 0.55
C ARG A 291 27.70 -13.30 0.41
N VAL A 292 28.61 -12.31 0.47
CA VAL A 292 30.02 -12.37 0.92
C VAL A 292 31.08 -12.05 -0.16
N THR A 293 31.87 -11.01 0.20
CA THR A 293 33.27 -10.64 -0.14
C THR A 293 33.67 -10.11 -1.50
N ALA A 294 34.10 -8.84 -1.53
CA ALA A 294 35.43 -8.37 -1.99
C ALA A 294 35.49 -6.83 -1.78
N ALA A 295 36.21 -6.34 -0.77
CA ALA A 295 37.66 -6.06 -0.77
C ALA A 295 38.02 -4.80 -1.57
N GLU A 296 38.13 -3.69 -0.83
CA GLU A 296 38.67 -2.40 -1.25
C GLU A 296 40.17 -2.52 -1.61
N ARG A 297 40.60 -1.89 -2.71
CA ARG A 297 41.95 -1.31 -2.85
C ARG A 297 41.89 -0.02 -3.67
N PRO A 298 42.56 1.06 -3.22
CA PRO A 298 42.60 2.34 -3.92
C PRO A 298 43.80 2.42 -4.88
N ILE A 299 43.63 3.11 -6.01
CA ILE A 299 44.74 3.54 -6.87
C ILE A 299 44.91 5.06 -6.69
N THR A 300 46.15 5.42 -6.41
CA THR A 300 46.69 6.75 -6.15
C THR A 300 47.02 7.54 -7.42
N THR A 301 47.05 8.87 -7.23
CA THR A 301 47.83 9.92 -7.93
C THR A 301 47.50 10.28 -9.37
N ALA A 302 47.10 11.55 -9.61
CA ALA A 302 48.04 12.61 -10.01
C ALA A 302 47.34 13.99 -10.09
N LYS A 303 48.02 15.02 -9.57
CA LYS A 303 47.68 16.45 -9.67
C LYS A 303 48.24 17.02 -10.97
N ILE A 304 47.42 17.73 -11.74
CA ILE A 304 47.85 18.84 -12.61
C ILE A 304 46.82 19.96 -12.42
N GLY A 305 47.28 21.13 -11.98
CA GLY A 305 46.45 22.30 -11.75
C GLY A 305 46.34 23.15 -13.01
N SER A 306 45.19 23.81 -13.17
CA SER A 306 45.09 25.12 -13.80
C SER A 306 43.72 25.73 -13.49
N ALA A 307 43.76 27.00 -13.15
CA ALA A 307 42.68 27.82 -12.62
C ALA A 307 41.45 27.90 -13.53
N THR A 308 40.26 27.68 -12.95
CA THR A 308 39.02 28.29 -13.44
C THR A 308 38.08 28.60 -12.26
N ARG A 309 38.00 29.90 -11.95
CA ARG A 309 36.80 30.64 -11.55
C ARG A 309 35.84 29.91 -10.61
N GLU A 310 36.07 30.07 -9.30
CA GLU A 310 35.09 29.73 -8.26
C GLU A 310 33.80 30.54 -8.47
N MET A 311 32.82 29.92 -9.13
CA MET A 311 31.42 30.26 -8.86
C MET A 311 31.09 29.62 -7.51
N ILE A 312 31.03 30.45 -6.47
CA ILE A 312 30.42 30.09 -5.19
C ILE A 312 28.94 29.86 -5.46
N THR A 313 28.58 28.65 -5.90
CA THR A 313 27.20 28.18 -5.82
C THR A 313 26.96 27.90 -4.34
N PHE A 314 26.31 28.82 -3.64
CA PHE A 314 25.60 28.48 -2.42
C PHE A 314 24.60 27.37 -2.79
N ARG A 315 25.00 26.11 -2.62
CA ARG A 315 24.04 25.01 -2.52
C ARG A 315 23.42 25.15 -1.13
N PRO A 316 22.14 25.56 -1.00
CA PRO A 316 21.45 25.35 0.27
C PRO A 316 21.51 23.85 0.57
N PRO A 317 21.75 23.44 1.84
CA PRO A 317 21.68 22.04 2.19
C PRO A 317 20.30 21.50 1.78
N PRO A 318 20.22 20.26 1.27
CA PRO A 318 18.96 19.67 0.82
C PRO A 318 17.93 19.80 1.96
N PRO A 319 16.65 20.11 1.66
CA PRO A 319 15.61 20.19 2.67
C PRO A 319 15.54 18.83 3.36
N ASP A 320 16.05 18.79 4.59
CA ASP A 320 16.04 17.61 5.44
C ASP A 320 14.58 17.14 5.52
N LYS A 321 14.29 15.96 4.98
CA LYS A 321 12.93 15.39 4.90
C LYS A 321 12.28 15.60 6.27
N MET A 322 11.31 16.50 6.36
CA MET A 322 10.85 17.03 7.66
C MET A 322 10.36 15.88 8.55
N LYS A 323 11.20 15.45 9.48
CA LYS A 323 10.90 14.35 10.40
C LYS A 323 9.72 14.76 11.28
N PHE A 324 8.62 14.02 11.21
CA PHE A 324 7.40 14.32 11.97
C PHE A 324 7.55 14.06 13.48
N LEU A 325 8.50 13.20 13.87
CA LEU A 325 8.80 12.84 15.26
C LEU A 325 9.84 13.81 15.84
N LYS A 326 9.38 14.98 16.26
CA LYS A 326 10.21 16.02 16.90
C LYS A 326 9.94 16.09 18.40
N VAL A 327 10.86 16.73 19.13
CA VAL A 327 10.66 17.11 20.53
C VAL A 327 9.36 17.92 20.67
N GLY A 328 8.60 17.64 21.72
CA GLY A 328 7.32 18.31 22.00
C GLY A 328 6.13 17.78 21.18
N ARG A 329 6.33 16.76 20.32
CA ARG A 329 5.20 16.08 19.67
C ARG A 329 4.51 15.11 20.62
N VAL A 330 3.19 15.09 20.57
CA VAL A 330 2.37 14.17 21.34
C VAL A 330 2.15 12.89 20.55
N ALA A 331 2.30 11.75 21.20
CA ALA A 331 2.05 10.43 20.64
C ALA A 331 1.19 9.59 21.59
N ILE A 332 0.63 8.50 21.08
CA ILE A 332 -0.09 7.49 21.87
C ILE A 332 0.71 6.19 21.83
N ILE A 333 0.90 5.56 22.98
CA ILE A 333 1.54 4.25 23.03
C ILE A 333 0.55 3.18 22.55
N THR A 334 0.97 2.35 21.60
CA THR A 334 0.12 1.27 21.05
C THR A 334 0.35 -0.08 21.73
N ARG A 335 1.53 -0.32 22.33
CA ARG A 335 1.91 -1.62 22.91
C ARG A 335 2.52 -1.53 24.31
N GLY A 336 2.38 -2.59 25.09
CA GLY A 336 2.97 -2.77 26.43
C GLY A 336 2.11 -2.22 27.58
N ARG A 337 2.67 -2.19 28.80
CA ARG A 337 1.96 -1.79 30.04
C ARG A 337 1.26 -0.42 29.96
N TYR A 338 1.81 0.51 29.19
CA TYR A 338 1.28 1.87 29.04
C TYR A 338 0.49 2.06 27.72
N ALA A 339 0.00 0.98 27.10
CA ALA A 339 -0.84 1.08 25.90
C ALA A 339 -2.09 1.96 26.16
N GLY A 340 -2.45 2.75 25.15
CA GLY A 340 -3.56 3.72 25.23
C GLY A 340 -3.25 4.96 26.06
N LYS A 341 -2.03 5.11 26.60
CA LYS A 341 -1.61 6.32 27.32
C LYS A 341 -1.00 7.33 26.34
N LYS A 342 -1.32 8.59 26.59
CA LYS A 342 -0.79 9.76 25.87
C LYS A 342 0.59 10.11 26.43
N VAL A 343 1.51 10.36 25.52
CA VAL A 343 2.91 10.66 25.83
C VAL A 343 3.43 11.82 25.00
N VAL A 344 4.49 12.44 25.47
CA VAL A 344 5.20 13.52 24.79
C VAL A 344 6.62 13.06 24.53
N ILE A 345 7.09 13.29 23.32
CA ILE A 345 8.46 12.98 22.91
C ILE A 345 9.37 14.08 23.47
N ILE A 346 10.29 13.70 24.35
CA ILE A 346 11.26 14.63 24.96
C ILE A 346 12.56 14.61 24.19
N GLN A 347 13.03 13.42 23.81
CA GLN A 347 14.23 13.28 22.99
C GLN A 347 14.03 12.14 21.98
N PRO A 348 13.98 12.45 20.68
CA PRO A 348 14.04 11.46 19.62
C PRO A 348 15.48 10.96 19.44
N VAL A 349 15.66 9.64 19.26
CA VAL A 349 16.94 8.99 18.98
C VAL A 349 16.77 8.13 17.74
N ASP A 350 17.19 8.67 16.59
CA ASP A 350 16.93 8.05 15.29
C ASP A 350 17.90 6.92 14.95
N ASN A 351 19.20 7.11 15.25
CA ASN A 351 20.27 6.19 14.84
C ASN A 351 20.50 5.03 15.82
N GLY A 352 19.59 4.84 16.79
CA GLY A 352 19.73 3.84 17.83
C GLY A 352 20.90 4.12 18.80
N ASN A 353 21.01 3.29 19.83
CA ASN A 353 22.13 3.33 20.78
C ASN A 353 22.59 1.89 21.10
N LYS A 354 23.76 1.70 21.72
CA LYS A 354 24.28 0.38 22.10
C LYS A 354 23.27 -0.54 22.80
N PRO A 355 22.46 -0.09 23.80
CA PRO A 355 21.45 -0.94 24.44
C PRO A 355 20.18 -1.14 23.58
N HIS A 356 19.90 -0.23 22.65
CA HIS A 356 18.67 -0.23 21.85
C HIS A 356 19.04 0.12 20.39
N PRO A 357 19.38 -0.88 19.55
CA PRO A 357 19.92 -0.67 18.20
C PRO A 357 18.88 -0.18 17.17
N PHE A 358 17.68 0.19 17.62
CA PHE A 358 16.56 0.64 16.80
C PHE A 358 16.19 2.09 17.14
N GLY A 359 15.54 2.78 16.19
CA GLY A 359 15.01 4.12 16.41
C GLY A 359 14.00 4.16 17.56
N HIS A 360 14.25 5.00 18.55
CA HIS A 360 13.44 5.09 19.76
C HIS A 360 13.31 6.54 20.24
N ALA A 361 12.30 6.78 21.06
CA ALA A 361 12.09 8.04 21.75
C ALA A 361 12.13 7.84 23.26
N LEU A 362 12.70 8.83 23.93
CA LEU A 362 12.52 9.07 25.35
C LEU A 362 11.21 9.84 25.51
N VAL A 363 10.25 9.21 26.18
CA VAL A 363 8.89 9.75 26.33
C VAL A 363 8.54 9.95 27.81
N ALA A 364 7.80 11.02 28.08
CA ALA A 364 7.09 11.21 29.34
C ALA A 364 5.59 11.18 29.09
N GLY A 365 4.84 10.51 29.96
CA GLY A 365 3.42 10.34 29.81
C GLY A 365 2.67 10.34 31.13
N ILE A 366 1.34 10.25 31.02
CA ILE A 366 0.43 10.19 32.17
C ILE A 366 -0.05 8.75 32.36
N GLU A 367 0.27 8.13 33.48
CA GLU A 367 -0.23 6.80 33.84
C GLU A 367 -1.65 6.92 34.40
N ARG A 368 -1.83 7.81 35.40
CA ARG A 368 -3.11 8.14 36.02
C ARG A 368 -3.47 9.58 35.69
N TYR A 369 -4.55 9.73 34.92
CA TYR A 369 -5.11 11.02 34.52
C TYR A 369 -5.84 11.72 35.67
N PRO A 370 -5.89 13.06 35.67
CA PRO A 370 -6.76 13.78 36.59
C PRO A 370 -8.23 13.42 36.32
N SER A 371 -9.01 13.26 37.37
CA SER A 371 -10.43 12.89 37.26
C SER A 371 -11.28 14.14 37.08
N LYS A 372 -12.41 14.01 36.37
CA LYS A 372 -13.36 15.12 36.17
C LYS A 372 -13.77 15.73 37.52
N ILE A 373 -13.64 17.05 37.61
CA ILE A 373 -14.08 17.85 38.76
C ILE A 373 -15.45 18.43 38.48
N THR A 374 -16.28 18.49 39.51
CA THR A 374 -17.61 19.12 39.48
C THR A 374 -17.70 20.12 40.61
N ARG A 375 -18.48 21.20 40.42
CA ARG A 375 -18.64 22.28 41.42
C ARG A 375 -19.14 21.80 42.79
N ARG A 376 -19.86 20.67 42.85
CA ARG A 376 -20.42 20.09 44.09
C ARG A 376 -19.37 19.44 45.00
N MET A 377 -18.13 19.27 44.56
CA MET A 377 -17.09 18.58 45.33
C MET A 377 -16.43 19.50 46.35
N SER A 378 -16.05 18.96 47.52
CA SER A 378 -15.24 19.68 48.51
C SER A 378 -13.83 19.98 48.00
N LYS A 379 -13.21 21.07 48.48
CA LYS A 379 -11.85 21.49 48.08
C LYS A 379 -10.81 20.36 48.24
N THR A 380 -10.88 19.61 49.35
CA THR A 380 -10.02 18.45 49.63
C THR A 380 -10.19 17.31 48.61
N ARG A 381 -11.40 17.09 48.09
CA ARG A 381 -11.67 16.09 47.04
C ARG A 381 -11.23 16.58 45.66
N GLN A 382 -11.32 17.89 45.40
CA GLN A 382 -10.84 18.50 44.17
C GLN A 382 -9.31 18.38 44.04
N GLU A 383 -8.56 18.69 45.10
CA GLU A 383 -7.10 18.54 45.14
C GLU A 383 -6.67 17.09 44.91
N LYS A 384 -7.35 16.10 45.52
CA LYS A 384 -7.06 14.67 45.29
C LYS A 384 -7.30 14.25 43.83
N ARG A 385 -8.28 14.85 43.13
CA ARG A 385 -8.61 14.55 41.72
C ARG A 385 -7.69 15.25 40.72
N ASN A 386 -7.09 16.38 41.10
CA ASN A 386 -6.10 17.11 40.30
C ASN A 386 -4.75 16.38 40.20
N LYS A 387 -4.43 15.50 41.15
CA LYS A 387 -3.12 14.82 41.20
C LYS A 387 -2.89 13.92 39.98
N ILE A 388 -1.73 14.08 39.36
CA ILE A 388 -1.31 13.31 38.19
C ILE A 388 -0.21 12.32 38.58
N LYS A 389 -0.27 11.09 38.05
CA LYS A 389 0.84 10.13 38.17
C LYS A 389 1.57 10.03 36.81
N PRO A 390 2.76 10.63 36.66
CA PRO A 390 3.52 10.52 35.43
C PRO A 390 4.35 9.23 35.37
N PHE A 391 4.76 8.87 34.15
CA PHE A 391 5.77 7.85 33.91
C PHE A 391 6.75 8.33 32.83
N ILE A 392 7.96 7.79 32.89
CA ILE A 392 9.03 8.00 31.91
C ILE A 392 9.44 6.65 31.33
N LYS A 393 9.66 6.57 30.02
CA LYS A 393 10.01 5.32 29.35
C LYS A 393 10.77 5.55 28.04
N VAL A 394 11.64 4.62 27.69
CA VAL A 394 12.22 4.49 26.34
C VAL A 394 11.29 3.61 25.49
N VAL A 395 10.84 4.13 24.34
CA VAL A 395 9.85 3.46 23.49
C VAL A 395 10.31 3.46 22.02
N ASN A 396 10.24 2.31 21.37
CA ASN A 396 10.49 2.16 19.93
C ASN A 396 9.44 2.95 19.12
N TYR A 397 9.84 3.61 18.03
CA TYR A 397 8.92 4.35 17.16
C TYR A 397 7.76 3.51 16.62
N ASN A 398 7.95 2.22 16.36
CA ASN A 398 6.88 1.31 15.92
C ASN A 398 5.74 1.16 16.95
N HIS A 399 6.02 1.47 18.22
CA HIS A 399 5.06 1.39 19.32
C HIS A 399 4.44 2.75 19.67
N LEU A 400 4.72 3.78 18.87
CA LEU A 400 4.16 5.10 19.00
C LEU A 400 3.25 5.39 17.80
N MET A 401 2.02 5.79 18.10
CA MET A 401 1.14 6.41 17.12
C MET A 401 1.30 7.93 17.22
N PRO A 402 1.96 8.58 16.25
CA PRO A 402 2.12 10.04 16.27
C PRO A 402 0.75 10.71 16.15
N THR A 403 0.58 11.83 16.84
CA THR A 403 -0.65 12.62 16.76
C THR A 403 -0.37 14.01 16.23
N ARG A 404 -1.42 14.69 15.76
CA ARG A 404 -1.33 16.09 15.31
C ARG A 404 -0.97 17.07 16.43
N TYR A 405 -1.21 16.70 17.69
CA TYR A 405 -1.07 17.61 18.81
C TYR A 405 0.40 17.83 19.19
N THR A 406 0.69 19.06 19.59
CA THR A 406 1.98 19.45 20.17
C THR A 406 1.78 19.83 21.62
N LEU A 407 2.79 19.54 22.43
CA LEU A 407 2.90 19.99 23.81
C LEU A 407 4.32 20.48 24.02
N GLU A 408 4.47 21.79 24.03
CA GLU A 408 5.75 22.44 24.25
C GLU A 408 6.00 22.53 25.76
N LEU A 409 6.99 21.76 26.21
CA LEU A 409 7.40 21.65 27.61
C LEU A 409 8.80 22.21 27.75
N GLU A 410 8.91 23.53 27.81
CA GLU A 410 10.19 24.25 27.90
C GLU A 410 11.03 23.80 29.12
N GLY A 411 10.40 23.44 30.23
CA GLY A 411 11.09 22.98 31.45
C GLY A 411 11.49 21.51 31.50
N LEU A 412 11.25 20.70 30.46
CA LEU A 412 11.57 19.27 30.44
C LEU A 412 12.67 18.88 29.44
N LYS A 413 13.18 19.86 28.68
CA LYS A 413 14.27 19.67 27.73
C LYS A 413 15.59 19.61 28.50
N GLY A 414 16.08 18.40 28.77
CA GLY A 414 17.36 18.15 29.46
C GLY A 414 17.25 17.37 30.77
N THR A 415 16.05 17.27 31.37
CA THR A 415 15.85 16.48 32.60
C THR A 415 15.88 14.98 32.36
N LEU A 416 15.51 14.54 31.15
CA LEU A 416 15.52 13.13 30.77
C LEU A 416 16.62 12.87 29.75
N SER A 417 17.71 12.27 30.21
CA SER A 417 18.76 11.73 29.36
C SER A 417 18.74 10.20 29.44
N ASN A 418 19.60 9.54 28.65
CA ASN A 418 19.71 8.08 28.72
C ASN A 418 20.31 7.60 30.07
N ASP A 419 21.07 8.44 30.76
CA ASP A 419 21.69 8.09 32.05
C ASP A 419 20.68 8.07 33.20
N THR A 420 19.62 8.88 33.11
CA THR A 420 18.48 8.86 34.06
C THR A 420 17.84 7.48 34.15
N PHE A 421 18.01 6.61 33.15
CA PHE A 421 17.46 5.26 33.17
C PHE A 421 18.37 4.23 33.83
N LYS A 422 19.62 4.53 34.21
CA LYS A 422 20.49 3.52 34.85
C LYS A 422 20.19 3.39 36.35
N GLU A 423 19.98 4.51 37.03
CA GLU A 423 19.77 4.55 38.49
C GLU A 423 18.30 4.78 38.85
N VAL A 424 17.81 4.11 39.90
CA VAL A 424 16.41 4.23 40.34
C VAL A 424 16.11 5.59 40.97
N SER A 425 17.04 6.14 41.77
CA SER A 425 16.88 7.45 42.42
C SER A 425 16.65 8.57 41.41
N GLN A 426 17.46 8.61 40.35
CA GLN A 426 17.33 9.61 39.27
C GLN A 426 15.99 9.50 38.53
N ARG A 427 15.44 8.28 38.36
CA ARG A 427 14.11 8.08 37.77
C ARG A 427 13.00 8.65 38.64
N GLU A 428 13.14 8.57 39.97
CA GLU A 428 12.15 9.11 40.89
C GLU A 428 12.16 10.62 40.91
N ASP A 429 13.34 11.23 40.90
CA ASP A 429 13.47 12.69 40.88
C ASP A 429 13.00 13.28 39.55
N ALA A 430 13.31 12.63 38.43
CA ALA A 430 12.77 13.00 37.14
C ALA A 430 11.24 12.92 37.09
N LYS A 431 10.63 11.90 37.72
CA LYS A 431 9.15 11.81 37.84
C LYS A 431 8.57 12.92 38.69
N LYS A 432 9.24 13.34 39.78
CA LYS A 432 8.79 14.48 40.60
C LYS A 432 8.78 15.77 39.78
N THR A 433 9.81 16.00 38.97
CA THR A 433 9.88 17.18 38.08
C THR A 433 8.79 17.15 37.00
N VAL A 434 8.64 16.02 36.30
CA VAL A 434 7.56 15.84 35.30
C VAL A 434 6.18 16.03 35.93
N LYS A 435 5.99 15.57 37.17
CA LYS A 435 4.72 15.73 37.89
C LYS A 435 4.38 17.20 38.10
N LYS A 436 5.32 17.99 38.64
CA LYS A 436 5.12 19.43 38.89
C LYS A 436 4.71 20.16 37.62
N VAL A 437 5.46 19.96 36.53
CA VAL A 437 5.20 20.61 35.23
C VAL A 437 3.83 20.23 34.65
N LEU A 438 3.43 18.95 34.76
CA LEU A 438 2.13 18.52 34.24
C LEU A 438 0.95 19.02 35.10
N GLU A 439 1.12 19.12 36.42
CA GLU A 439 0.09 19.64 37.33
C GLU A 439 -0.10 21.17 37.15
N GLU A 440 0.99 21.93 36.97
CA GLU A 440 0.94 23.35 36.63
C GLU A 440 0.23 23.58 35.29
N ARG A 441 0.58 22.81 34.26
CA ARG A 441 -0.07 22.89 32.94
C ARG A 441 -1.54 22.52 33.00
N TYR A 442 -1.93 21.52 33.79
CA TYR A 442 -3.34 21.16 33.96
C TYR A 442 -4.14 22.27 34.63
N THR A 443 -3.56 22.89 35.68
CA THR A 443 -4.18 24.01 36.39
C THR A 443 -4.36 25.23 35.49
N SER A 444 -3.43 25.45 34.55
CA SER A 444 -3.53 26.50 33.54
C SER A 444 -4.65 26.28 32.49
N GLY A 445 -5.28 25.10 32.45
CA GLY A 445 -6.35 24.76 31.51
C GLY A 445 -5.89 24.50 30.06
N LYS A 446 -4.58 24.55 29.78
CA LYS A 446 -4.02 24.30 28.44
C LYS A 446 -4.02 22.81 28.10
N ASN A 447 -4.05 22.51 26.79
CA ASN A 447 -3.94 21.15 26.24
C ASN A 447 -4.95 20.14 26.82
N ARG A 448 -6.23 20.55 26.91
CA ARG A 448 -7.35 19.74 27.44
C ARG A 448 -7.39 18.31 26.91
N TRP A 449 -7.08 18.13 25.61
CA TRP A 449 -7.03 16.81 25.00
C TRP A 449 -5.99 15.90 25.68
N PHE A 450 -4.80 16.39 26.01
CA PHE A 450 -3.73 15.58 26.61
C PHE A 450 -4.12 15.02 27.98
N PHE A 451 -4.83 15.82 28.80
CA PHE A 451 -5.25 15.42 30.15
C PHE A 451 -6.56 14.62 30.19
N THR A 452 -7.29 14.56 29.09
CA THR A 452 -8.50 13.73 28.99
C THR A 452 -8.10 12.29 28.65
N PRO A 453 -8.51 11.27 29.44
CA PRO A 453 -8.20 9.88 29.11
C PRO A 453 -8.84 9.46 27.78
N LEU A 454 -8.19 8.56 27.04
CA LEU A 454 -8.82 7.93 25.86
C LEU A 454 -9.87 6.94 26.36
N SER A 455 -11.15 7.19 26.05
CA SER A 455 -12.20 6.21 26.27
C SER A 455 -12.12 5.16 25.16
N MET A 456 -11.81 3.92 25.52
CA MET A 456 -12.23 2.80 24.68
C MET A 456 -13.72 2.66 24.91
N SER A 457 -14.54 3.08 23.96
CA SER A 457 -15.93 2.62 23.94
C SER A 457 -15.88 1.11 23.81
N ARG A 458 -16.12 0.40 24.92
CA ARG A 458 -16.70 -0.93 24.79
C ARG A 458 -18.01 -0.66 24.10
N ARG A 459 -18.11 -1.02 22.81
CA ARG A 459 -19.42 -1.09 22.16
C ARG A 459 -20.30 -1.89 23.13
N PRO A 460 -21.51 -1.43 23.50
CA PRO A 460 -22.44 -2.34 24.14
C PRO A 460 -22.56 -3.55 23.19
N CYS A 461 -22.22 -4.74 23.69
CA CYS A 461 -22.51 -5.97 22.97
C CYS A 461 -24.02 -5.94 22.72
N SER A 462 -24.41 -5.81 21.46
CA SER A 462 -25.78 -6.07 21.05
C SER A 462 -26.12 -7.51 21.45
N PRO A 463 -27.22 -7.75 22.17
CA PRO A 463 -27.68 -9.11 22.41
C PRO A 463 -28.19 -9.67 21.07
N SER A 464 -27.32 -10.38 20.36
CA SER A 464 -27.76 -11.23 19.26
C SER A 464 -28.18 -12.58 19.84
N SER A 465 -29.47 -12.88 19.66
CA SER A 465 -30.12 -14.18 19.76
C SER A 465 -30.59 -14.63 21.16
N PRO A 466 -31.88 -15.03 21.30
CA PRO A 466 -32.34 -15.75 22.48
C PRO A 466 -31.75 -17.18 22.49
N PRO A 467 -31.52 -17.78 23.67
CA PRO A 467 -30.95 -19.12 23.75
C PRO A 467 -31.97 -20.16 23.26
N GLU A 468 -31.56 -20.95 22.27
CA GLU A 468 -32.21 -22.22 21.95
C GLU A 468 -32.18 -23.12 23.18
N MET A 469 -33.36 -23.57 23.61
CA MET A 469 -33.49 -24.58 24.66
C MET A 469 -32.99 -25.92 24.15
N HIS A 470 -31.74 -26.23 24.42
CA HIS A 470 -31.26 -27.61 24.37
C HIS A 470 -31.59 -28.31 25.70
N ASN A 471 -32.60 -29.16 25.65
CA ASN A 471 -32.83 -30.24 26.60
C ASN A 471 -31.54 -31.04 26.76
N THR A 472 -30.89 -30.93 27.92
CA THR A 472 -29.99 -31.99 28.40
C THR A 472 -30.18 -32.13 29.89
N ALA A 473 -30.71 -33.29 30.27
CA ALA A 473 -30.94 -33.71 31.64
C ALA A 473 -29.63 -33.65 32.45
N ILE A 474 -29.68 -33.00 33.60
CA ILE A 474 -28.72 -33.20 34.68
C ILE A 474 -29.53 -33.58 35.91
N SER A 475 -29.32 -34.82 36.33
CA SER A 475 -29.80 -35.45 37.54
C SER A 475 -29.38 -34.67 38.78
N CYS A 476 -30.34 -34.22 39.58
CA CYS A 476 -30.12 -33.89 40.98
C CYS A 476 -30.72 -35.01 41.83
N VAL A 477 -29.83 -35.71 42.52
CA VAL A 477 -30.12 -36.65 43.61
C VAL A 477 -30.50 -35.83 44.85
N GLY A 478 -31.63 -36.18 45.47
CA GLY A 478 -32.05 -35.73 46.79
C GLY A 478 -33.19 -36.64 47.29
N PRO A 479 -33.24 -37.01 48.58
CA PRO A 479 -33.83 -38.27 49.01
C PRO A 479 -35.18 -38.13 49.73
N GLU A 480 -35.84 -39.29 49.87
CA GLU A 480 -36.88 -39.68 50.84
C GLU A 480 -38.25 -38.97 50.79
N GLU A 481 -39.29 -39.72 50.44
CA GLU A 481 -40.35 -40.20 51.35
C GLU A 481 -41.57 -40.71 50.56
N GLY A 482 -42.20 -41.80 51.02
CA GLY A 482 -43.65 -41.95 50.92
C GLY A 482 -44.25 -42.81 49.80
N ILE A 483 -44.37 -44.12 50.08
CA ILE A 483 -45.65 -44.86 50.12
C ILE A 483 -46.51 -44.90 48.82
N HIS A 484 -46.54 -46.09 48.21
CA HIS A 484 -47.72 -46.86 47.78
C HIS A 484 -48.93 -46.14 47.12
N LEU A 485 -49.19 -46.43 45.84
CA LEU A 485 -50.25 -47.36 45.35
C LEU A 485 -50.66 -46.98 43.91
N CYS A 486 -50.74 -48.00 43.04
CA CYS A 486 -51.43 -47.93 41.76
C CYS A 486 -52.94 -47.71 41.95
N VAL A 487 -53.55 -46.76 41.22
CA VAL A 487 -54.89 -46.93 40.63
C VAL A 487 -54.99 -46.12 39.33
N VAL A 488 -55.26 -46.85 38.25
CA VAL A 488 -55.73 -46.37 36.95
C VAL A 488 -57.15 -45.83 37.09
N ARG A 489 -57.43 -44.62 36.59
CA ARG A 489 -58.77 -44.20 36.10
C ARG A 489 -58.67 -42.98 35.19
N THR A 490 -58.89 -43.19 33.90
CA THR A 490 -59.50 -42.22 32.98
C THR A 490 -61.03 -42.23 33.21
N PRO A 491 -61.86 -41.38 32.57
CA PRO A 491 -61.69 -40.00 32.09
C PRO A 491 -62.86 -39.08 32.54
N SER A 492 -62.71 -37.76 32.33
CA SER A 492 -63.75 -36.84 31.84
C SER A 492 -63.13 -35.55 31.37
#